data_AF-A0A1X7TL00-F1
#
_entry.id   AF-A0A1X7TL00-F1
#
_cell.length_a   1.000
_cell.length_b   1.000
_cell.length_c   1.000
_cell.angle_alpha   90.00
_cell.angle_beta   90.00
_cell.angle_gamma   90.00
#
_symmetry.space_group_name_H-M   'P 1'
#
loop_
_entity.id
_entity.type
_entity.pdbx_description
1 polymer ?
#
loop_
_entity_poly.entity_id
_entity_poly.type
_entity_poly.pdbx_seq_one_letter_code
_entity_poly.pdbx_strand_id
1 'polypeptide(L)'
;MAAAFNSLFCLSRVSLVPRAGPGLSFVTAIQSRKLSSSSPRKSKFYESSKDAVQGIKDGSKLLVGGFGLCGIPENLIEALRALGTRELTVVSNNAGVDDFGLGILLASRQIKRMISSYVGENAEFVRQYLSGELEVELTPQGTLVERIRAGGAGIPAFFTPTGYGTLIHEGGAPIKYGSDGSIDIKSEGRESRVFNSHNYIMEEAITGDVSLIKAWKADRAGNLVFNKSARNFNVPMAKASKITIAEVEEIVDVGSFPLEDIHLPSLYVDRIVKGEKYEKRIERRTVRKREEEGGVASGGKGGGASLRERIVRRAALEFKDGMYANLGIGMPMLASNYIPPEMNVILHSENGILGLGPFPYEGEEDPDLINAGKETVTVVPSGSYFSSDESFAMIRGSVNQ
;
A
#
# COMPACT_ATOMS: atom_id res chain seq x y z
N MET A 1 23.33 5.66 41.34
CA MET A 1 23.79 7.04 41.58
C MET A 1 23.47 7.82 40.32
N ALA A 2 22.47 8.70 40.42
CA ALA A 2 21.94 9.48 39.29
C ALA A 2 22.88 10.65 38.97
N ALA A 3 23.13 10.88 37.68
CA ALA A 3 23.58 12.17 37.19
C ALA A 3 23.01 12.37 35.78
N ALA A 4 21.93 13.15 35.74
CA ALA A 4 21.34 13.68 34.53
C ALA A 4 22.21 14.82 33.99
N PHE A 5 22.41 14.90 32.68
CA PHE A 5 22.56 16.18 31.98
C PHE A 5 22.03 16.08 30.54
N ASN A 6 21.07 16.96 30.27
CA ASN A 6 20.34 17.21 29.02
C ASN A 6 21.19 17.87 27.95
N SER A 7 20.79 17.71 26.68
CA SER A 7 20.76 18.69 25.54
C SER A 7 20.64 17.89 24.22
N LEU A 8 19.89 18.21 23.16
CA LEU A 8 19.18 19.40 22.65
C LEU A 8 18.34 18.93 21.41
N PHE A 9 17.16 19.50 21.12
CA PHE A 9 16.59 19.85 19.79
C PHE A 9 15.08 20.20 19.89
N CYS A 10 14.58 21.01 18.94
CA CYS A 10 13.40 21.89 19.08
C CYS A 10 12.43 21.80 17.89
N LEU A 11 11.12 21.76 18.14
CA LEU A 11 10.07 22.18 17.20
C LEU A 11 9.15 23.16 17.94
N SER A 12 9.14 24.42 17.50
CA SER A 12 8.45 25.53 18.15
C SER A 12 7.05 25.76 17.58
N ARG A 13 6.06 26.03 18.45
CA ARG A 13 4.83 26.74 18.07
C ARG A 13 5.12 28.24 18.19
N VAL A 14 5.23 28.95 17.07
CA VAL A 14 5.31 30.41 17.07
C VAL A 14 3.90 30.97 17.06
N SER A 15 3.49 31.60 18.16
CA SER A 15 2.27 32.41 18.23
C SER A 15 2.67 33.87 18.08
N LEU A 16 2.58 34.44 16.87
CA LEU A 16 2.64 35.89 16.69
C LEU A 16 1.23 36.44 16.88
N VAL A 17 0.99 37.11 18.01
CA VAL A 17 -0.23 37.89 18.24
C VAL A 17 0.12 39.36 18.07
N PRO A 18 -0.28 40.05 16.99
CA PRO A 18 -0.22 41.50 16.97
C PRO A 18 -1.43 42.03 17.73
N ARG A 19 -1.21 42.89 18.72
CA ARG A 19 -2.28 43.74 19.26
C ARG A 19 -1.79 45.17 19.35
N ALA A 20 -2.46 46.05 18.59
CA ALA A 20 -2.30 47.49 18.66
C ALA A 20 -2.94 48.01 19.96
N GLY A 21 -2.20 48.80 20.74
CA GLY A 21 -2.72 49.51 21.91
C GLY A 21 -1.62 49.90 22.91
N PRO A 22 -1.60 51.14 23.46
CA PRO A 22 -0.55 51.60 24.35
C PRO A 22 -0.80 51.10 25.78
N GLY A 23 -0.05 50.06 26.18
CA GLY A 23 -0.10 49.50 27.52
C GLY A 23 0.63 48.16 27.56
N LEU A 24 1.96 48.20 27.69
CA LEU A 24 2.78 46.99 27.79
C LEU A 24 2.54 46.28 29.13
N SER A 25 1.75 45.20 29.10
CA SER A 25 1.85 44.11 30.07
C SER A 25 2.38 42.88 29.33
N PHE A 26 3.62 42.50 29.61
CA PHE A 26 4.21 41.26 29.09
C PHE A 26 3.63 40.07 29.86
N VAL A 27 2.59 39.42 29.32
CA VAL A 27 2.25 38.06 29.74
C VAL A 27 3.29 37.13 29.11
N THR A 28 4.35 36.82 29.86
CA THR A 28 5.31 35.80 29.48
C THR A 28 4.63 34.45 29.63
N ALA A 29 3.99 33.95 28.58
CA ALA A 29 3.57 32.55 28.53
C ALA A 29 4.84 31.69 28.50
N ILE A 30 5.26 31.18 29.65
CA ILE A 30 6.31 30.16 29.74
C ILE A 30 5.75 28.90 29.07
N GLN A 31 5.94 28.76 27.76
CA GLN A 31 5.72 27.49 27.09
C GLN A 31 6.77 26.52 27.62
N SER A 32 6.34 25.58 28.46
CA SER A 32 7.20 24.49 28.93
C SER A 32 7.64 23.69 27.70
N ARG A 33 8.92 23.76 27.35
CA ARG A 33 9.54 22.89 26.35
C ARG A 33 9.67 21.51 26.98
N LYS A 34 8.74 20.59 26.67
CA LYS A 34 8.80 19.21 27.14
C LYS A 34 9.69 18.39 26.20
N LEU A 35 10.62 17.63 26.77
CA LEU A 35 11.42 16.63 26.07
C LEU A 35 10.50 15.48 25.62
N SER A 36 10.56 15.12 24.33
CA SER A 36 10.07 13.83 23.85
C SER A 36 11.26 12.87 23.80
N SER A 37 11.34 11.96 24.76
CA SER A 37 12.32 10.87 24.78
C SER A 37 11.54 9.57 24.85
N SER A 38 11.91 8.60 24.02
CA SER A 38 11.43 7.22 24.12
C SER A 38 12.52 6.36 24.75
N SER A 39 12.12 5.39 25.58
CA SER A 39 13.03 4.30 25.97
C SER A 39 13.58 3.62 24.69
N PRO A 40 14.80 3.04 24.73
CA PRO A 40 15.32 2.32 23.59
C PRO A 40 14.34 1.19 23.21
N ARG A 41 13.59 1.39 22.12
CA ARG A 41 12.82 0.32 21.49
C ARG A 41 13.78 -0.44 20.60
N LYS A 42 14.21 -1.61 21.08
CA LYS A 42 14.95 -2.55 20.25
C LYS A 42 13.96 -3.53 19.64
N SER A 43 14.02 -3.73 18.33
CA SER A 43 13.25 -4.77 17.65
C SER A 43 13.54 -6.13 18.29
N LYS A 44 12.50 -6.86 18.67
CA LYS A 44 12.61 -8.19 19.26
C LYS A 44 12.54 -9.23 18.15
N PHE A 45 13.53 -10.11 18.10
CA PHE A 45 13.55 -11.24 17.18
C PHE A 45 12.82 -12.44 17.78
N TYR A 46 12.03 -13.11 16.95
CA TYR A 46 11.23 -14.28 17.28
C TYR A 46 11.66 -15.46 16.42
N GLU A 47 11.61 -16.66 17.00
CA GLU A 47 11.98 -17.91 16.32
C GLU A 47 10.86 -18.47 15.45
N SER A 48 9.59 -18.14 15.76
CA SER A 48 8.42 -18.61 15.02
C SER A 48 7.39 -17.50 14.79
N SER A 49 6.65 -17.59 13.69
CA SER A 49 5.56 -16.65 13.38
C SER A 49 4.44 -16.75 14.40
N LYS A 50 4.21 -17.95 14.96
CA LYS A 50 3.23 -18.21 16.02
C LYS A 50 3.53 -17.40 17.28
N ASP A 51 4.79 -17.29 17.68
CA ASP A 51 5.19 -16.50 18.84
C ASP A 51 5.16 -15.00 18.54
N ALA A 52 5.50 -14.62 17.30
CA ALA A 52 5.52 -13.23 16.86
C ALA A 52 4.11 -12.61 16.91
N VAL A 53 3.06 -13.35 16.55
CA VAL A 53 1.66 -12.86 16.55
C VAL A 53 0.97 -12.90 17.92
N GLN A 54 1.62 -13.42 18.97
CA GLN A 54 1.00 -13.50 20.29
C GLN A 54 0.61 -12.11 20.84
N GLY A 55 -0.56 -12.04 21.45
CA GLY A 55 -1.11 -10.81 22.03
C GLY A 55 -1.94 -9.95 21.07
N ILE A 56 -2.11 -10.35 19.81
CA ILE A 56 -3.19 -9.84 18.96
C ILE A 56 -4.51 -10.34 19.56
N LYS A 57 -5.45 -9.42 19.81
CA LYS A 57 -6.73 -9.69 20.49
C LYS A 57 -7.89 -9.66 19.50
N ASP A 58 -9.00 -10.30 19.86
CA ASP A 58 -10.25 -10.15 19.10
C ASP A 58 -10.62 -8.66 18.99
N GLY A 59 -11.15 -8.27 17.84
CA GLY A 59 -11.49 -6.88 17.57
C GLY A 59 -10.31 -5.96 17.22
N SER A 60 -9.06 -6.48 17.17
CA SER A 60 -7.89 -5.66 16.81
C SER A 60 -8.03 -5.09 15.40
N LYS A 61 -7.55 -3.86 15.22
CA LYS A 61 -7.38 -3.27 13.88
C LYS A 61 -6.00 -3.61 13.33
N LEU A 62 -5.94 -4.36 12.24
CA LEU A 62 -4.71 -4.81 11.62
C LEU A 62 -4.43 -4.00 10.34
N LEU A 63 -3.18 -3.57 10.14
CA LEU A 63 -2.71 -3.14 8.83
C LEU A 63 -1.88 -4.28 8.22
N VAL A 64 -2.24 -4.74 7.03
CA VAL A 64 -1.59 -5.91 6.41
C VAL A 64 -1.04 -5.51 5.05
N GLY A 65 0.29 -5.60 4.92
CA GLY A 65 0.99 -5.21 3.70
C GLY A 65 0.75 -6.15 2.52
N GLY A 66 1.14 -5.70 1.33
CA GLY A 66 1.03 -6.43 0.08
C GLY A 66 0.18 -5.72 -0.98
N PHE A 67 0.32 -6.19 -2.23
CA PHE A 67 -0.45 -5.77 -3.39
C PHE A 67 -0.83 -7.00 -4.22
N GLY A 68 -2.11 -7.38 -4.25
CA GLY A 68 -2.50 -8.75 -4.66
C GLY A 68 -1.79 -9.78 -3.78
N LEU A 69 -1.02 -10.69 -4.40
CA LEU A 69 -0.16 -11.65 -3.70
C LEU A 69 1.31 -11.21 -3.58
N CYS A 70 1.68 -10.04 -4.11
CA CYS A 70 3.07 -9.56 -4.08
C CYS A 70 3.39 -8.84 -2.77
N GLY A 71 4.36 -9.37 -2.02
CA GLY A 71 4.78 -8.80 -0.74
C GLY A 71 3.75 -8.97 0.37
N ILE A 72 2.99 -10.07 0.38
CA ILE A 72 2.09 -10.40 1.49
C ILE A 72 2.86 -11.10 2.63
N PRO A 73 2.47 -10.89 3.90
CA PRO A 73 3.10 -11.55 5.04
C PRO A 73 2.53 -12.97 5.27
N GLU A 74 2.83 -13.90 4.37
CA GLU A 74 2.17 -15.22 4.29
C GLU A 74 2.30 -16.07 5.58
N ASN A 75 3.44 -16.03 6.26
CA ASN A 75 3.65 -16.84 7.48
C ASN A 75 2.92 -16.21 8.68
N LEU A 76 2.90 -14.88 8.78
CA LEU A 76 2.16 -14.17 9.83
C LEU A 76 0.65 -14.31 9.66
N ILE A 77 0.14 -14.29 8.43
CA ILE A 77 -1.29 -14.52 8.15
C ILE A 77 -1.68 -15.94 8.54
N GLU A 78 -0.86 -16.94 8.19
CA GLU A 78 -1.07 -18.32 8.57
C GLU A 78 -1.02 -18.52 10.10
N ALA A 79 -0.04 -17.89 10.77
CA ALA A 79 0.04 -17.90 12.23
C ALA A 79 -1.18 -17.24 12.89
N LEU A 80 -1.69 -16.14 12.33
CA LEU A 80 -2.90 -15.49 12.81
C LEU A 80 -4.16 -16.34 12.57
N ARG A 81 -4.21 -17.08 11.45
CA ARG A 81 -5.26 -18.07 11.20
C ARG A 81 -5.29 -19.13 12.30
N ALA A 82 -4.12 -19.70 12.60
CA ALA A 82 -3.97 -20.71 13.65
C ALA A 82 -4.24 -20.17 15.06
N LEU A 83 -3.96 -18.88 15.31
CA LEU A 83 -4.29 -18.22 16.57
C LEU A 83 -5.81 -18.12 16.79
N GLY A 84 -6.59 -18.08 15.72
CA GLY A 84 -8.06 -18.09 15.77
C GLY A 84 -8.69 -16.78 16.25
N THR A 85 -7.94 -15.69 16.29
CA THR A 85 -8.43 -14.35 16.65
C THR A 85 -9.53 -13.89 15.69
N ARG A 86 -10.65 -13.37 16.22
CA ARG A 86 -11.84 -13.01 15.45
C ARG A 86 -12.19 -11.52 15.54
N GLU A 87 -13.26 -11.15 14.84
CA GLU A 87 -13.80 -9.78 14.80
C GLU A 87 -12.80 -8.74 14.31
N LEU A 88 -11.82 -9.15 13.50
CA LEU A 88 -10.73 -8.27 13.07
C LEU A 88 -11.24 -7.19 12.12
N THR A 89 -10.74 -5.96 12.30
CA THR A 89 -10.81 -4.93 11.25
C THR A 89 -9.48 -4.94 10.51
N VAL A 90 -9.48 -5.34 9.25
CA VAL A 90 -8.26 -5.47 8.45
C VAL A 90 -8.22 -4.36 7.41
N VAL A 91 -7.16 -3.57 7.44
CA VAL A 91 -6.83 -2.56 6.44
C VAL A 91 -5.77 -3.15 5.53
N SER A 92 -6.14 -3.39 4.28
CA SER A 92 -5.26 -3.99 3.27
C SER A 92 -5.70 -3.54 1.90
N ASN A 93 -4.76 -3.37 0.96
CA ASN A 93 -5.12 -2.95 -0.39
C ASN A 93 -6.10 -3.93 -1.06
N ASN A 94 -5.81 -5.23 -0.91
CA ASN A 94 -6.60 -6.36 -1.42
C ASN A 94 -6.70 -7.44 -0.33
N ALA A 95 -7.55 -8.44 -0.56
CA ALA A 95 -7.66 -9.60 0.32
C ALA A 95 -6.90 -10.84 -0.17
N GLY A 96 -5.99 -10.71 -1.13
CA GLY A 96 -5.42 -11.87 -1.80
C GLY A 96 -6.46 -12.62 -2.64
N VAL A 97 -6.35 -13.95 -2.71
CA VAL A 97 -7.25 -14.85 -3.43
C VAL A 97 -7.93 -15.81 -2.45
N ASP A 98 -8.94 -16.56 -2.87
CA ASP A 98 -9.78 -17.39 -1.98
C ASP A 98 -8.99 -18.27 -1.00
N ASP A 99 -7.87 -18.85 -1.44
CA ASP A 99 -7.06 -19.80 -0.67
C ASP A 99 -5.68 -19.28 -0.24
N PHE A 100 -5.36 -17.99 -0.48
CA PHE A 100 -4.03 -17.45 -0.20
C PHE A 100 -4.03 -15.96 0.20
N GLY A 101 -3.08 -15.57 1.05
CA GLY A 101 -3.09 -14.26 1.69
C GLY A 101 -4.29 -14.10 2.62
N LEU A 102 -4.89 -12.92 2.67
CA LEU A 102 -6.00 -12.63 3.59
C LEU A 102 -7.28 -13.44 3.31
N GLY A 103 -7.40 -14.06 2.13
CA GLY A 103 -8.52 -14.94 1.79
C GLY A 103 -8.67 -16.09 2.77
N ILE A 104 -7.56 -16.59 3.34
CA ILE A 104 -7.63 -17.67 4.34
C ILE A 104 -8.28 -17.20 5.65
N LEU A 105 -8.18 -15.91 5.99
CA LEU A 105 -8.82 -15.33 7.17
C LEU A 105 -10.29 -14.97 6.92
N LEU A 106 -10.65 -14.70 5.66
CA LEU A 106 -12.05 -14.61 5.23
C LEU A 106 -12.71 -15.99 5.33
N ALA A 107 -12.08 -17.03 4.75
CA ALA A 107 -12.57 -18.39 4.79
C ALA A 107 -12.76 -18.91 6.23
N SER A 108 -11.87 -18.55 7.17
CA SER A 108 -11.99 -18.91 8.59
C SER A 108 -12.93 -18.01 9.40
N ARG A 109 -13.55 -16.99 8.75
CA ARG A 109 -14.44 -16.00 9.37
C ARG A 109 -13.80 -15.28 10.56
N GLN A 110 -12.55 -14.88 10.40
CA GLN A 110 -11.81 -14.11 11.41
C GLN A 110 -11.91 -12.60 11.20
N ILE A 111 -12.26 -12.17 9.99
CA ILE A 111 -12.38 -10.75 9.61
C ILE A 111 -13.85 -10.33 9.70
N LYS A 112 -14.11 -9.28 10.47
CA LYS A 112 -15.41 -8.59 10.52
C LYS A 112 -15.49 -7.46 9.49
N ARG A 113 -14.41 -6.70 9.34
CA ARG A 113 -14.36 -5.52 8.47
C ARG A 113 -13.10 -5.48 7.63
N MET A 114 -13.26 -5.23 6.32
CA MET A 114 -12.18 -4.89 5.40
C MET A 114 -12.24 -3.39 5.06
N ILE A 115 -11.08 -2.73 5.10
CA ILE A 115 -10.89 -1.39 4.51
C ILE A 115 -9.89 -1.55 3.37
N SER A 116 -10.39 -1.51 2.13
CA SER A 116 -9.65 -1.94 0.94
C SER A 116 -9.95 -1.07 -0.26
N SER A 117 -9.05 -1.07 -1.25
CA SER A 117 -9.27 -0.33 -2.48
C SER A 117 -9.96 -1.15 -3.56
N TYR A 118 -9.72 -2.46 -3.55
CA TYR A 118 -10.22 -3.35 -4.58
C TYR A 118 -10.39 -4.76 -4.02
N VAL A 119 -11.61 -5.30 -4.17
CA VAL A 119 -11.99 -6.63 -3.66
C VAL A 119 -11.30 -7.77 -4.42
N GLY A 120 -10.95 -7.56 -5.69
CA GLY A 120 -10.14 -8.52 -6.45
C GLY A 120 -10.86 -9.76 -6.96
N GLU A 121 -10.06 -10.76 -7.31
CA GLU A 121 -10.47 -12.12 -7.71
C GLU A 121 -10.60 -13.03 -6.47
N ASN A 122 -11.41 -12.61 -5.49
CA ASN A 122 -11.72 -13.41 -4.31
C ASN A 122 -13.23 -13.60 -4.22
N ALA A 123 -13.72 -14.78 -4.61
CA ALA A 123 -15.15 -15.04 -4.68
C ALA A 123 -15.77 -15.09 -3.28
N GLU A 124 -15.06 -15.64 -2.29
CA GLU A 124 -15.52 -15.67 -0.90
C GLU A 124 -15.64 -14.27 -0.29
N PHE A 125 -14.73 -13.34 -0.62
CA PHE A 125 -14.84 -11.93 -0.23
C PHE A 125 -16.17 -11.35 -0.72
N VAL A 126 -16.43 -11.46 -2.03
CA VAL A 126 -17.62 -10.89 -2.65
C VAL A 126 -18.87 -11.55 -2.09
N ARG A 127 -18.86 -12.87 -1.90
CA ARG A 127 -19.96 -13.63 -1.31
C ARG A 127 -20.29 -13.13 0.10
N GLN A 128 -19.30 -13.03 1.00
CA GLN A 128 -19.51 -12.57 2.37
C GLN A 128 -19.98 -11.11 2.44
N TYR A 129 -19.46 -10.25 1.57
CA TYR A 129 -19.90 -8.85 1.51
C TYR A 129 -21.36 -8.75 1.07
N LEU A 130 -21.73 -9.37 -0.05
CA LEU A 130 -23.09 -9.32 -0.58
C LEU A 130 -24.11 -10.06 0.29
N SER A 131 -23.69 -11.06 1.09
CA SER A 131 -24.56 -11.74 2.05
C SER A 131 -24.72 -11.00 3.38
N GLY A 132 -23.98 -9.91 3.59
CA GLY A 132 -24.01 -9.15 4.85
C GLY A 132 -23.17 -9.75 5.98
N GLU A 133 -22.37 -10.77 5.70
CA GLU A 133 -21.46 -11.40 6.68
C GLU A 133 -20.21 -10.56 6.94
N LEU A 134 -19.78 -9.74 5.96
CA LEU A 134 -18.56 -8.92 6.01
C LEU A 134 -18.85 -7.43 5.80
N GLU A 135 -18.25 -6.58 6.61
CA GLU A 135 -18.24 -5.13 6.41
C GLU A 135 -17.09 -4.73 5.46
N VAL A 136 -17.36 -3.89 4.46
CA VAL A 136 -16.36 -3.47 3.46
C VAL A 136 -16.40 -1.95 3.24
N GLU A 137 -15.36 -1.26 3.66
CA GLU A 137 -15.15 0.16 3.34
C GLU A 137 -14.24 0.27 2.12
N LEU A 138 -14.84 0.46 0.94
CA LEU A 138 -14.09 0.73 -0.30
C LEU A 138 -13.46 2.13 -0.23
N THR A 139 -12.13 2.19 -0.23
CA THR A 139 -11.34 3.41 -0.12
C THR A 139 -10.43 3.54 -1.35
N PRO A 140 -10.46 4.66 -2.11
CA PRO A 140 -9.55 4.84 -3.25
C PRO A 140 -8.10 4.54 -2.87
N GLN A 141 -7.37 3.76 -3.67
CA GLN A 141 -6.06 3.21 -3.30
C GLN A 141 -5.07 4.28 -2.81
N GLY A 142 -4.97 5.38 -3.55
CA GLY A 142 -4.12 6.51 -3.16
C GLY A 142 -4.55 7.16 -1.85
N THR A 143 -5.85 7.30 -1.63
CA THR A 143 -6.39 7.80 -0.36
C THR A 143 -6.10 6.83 0.78
N LEU A 144 -6.29 5.53 0.57
CA LEU A 144 -6.01 4.48 1.57
C LEU A 144 -4.58 4.56 2.08
N VAL A 145 -3.61 4.59 1.16
CA VAL A 145 -2.19 4.63 1.53
C VAL A 145 -1.80 5.96 2.16
N GLU A 146 -2.39 7.08 1.72
CA GLU A 146 -2.10 8.39 2.31
C GLU A 146 -2.71 8.53 3.71
N ARG A 147 -3.91 7.99 3.96
CA ARG A 147 -4.51 7.89 5.30
C ARG A 147 -3.59 7.11 6.25
N ILE A 148 -2.99 6.01 5.79
CA ILE A 148 -2.03 5.22 6.55
C ILE A 148 -0.74 6.03 6.81
N ARG A 149 -0.15 6.63 5.78
CA ARG A 149 1.04 7.49 5.90
C ARG A 149 0.80 8.63 6.90
N ALA A 150 -0.34 9.31 6.80
CA ALA A 150 -0.74 10.38 7.70
C ALA A 150 -0.81 9.90 9.15
N GLY A 151 -1.37 8.71 9.39
CA GLY A 151 -1.41 8.08 10.71
C GLY A 151 -0.03 7.84 11.32
N GLY A 152 0.91 7.31 10.53
CA GLY A 152 2.30 7.12 10.96
C GLY A 152 3.11 8.41 11.10
N ALA A 153 2.68 9.49 10.46
CA ALA A 153 3.33 10.80 10.50
C ALA A 153 2.74 11.75 11.56
N GLY A 154 1.71 11.34 12.30
CA GLY A 154 1.03 12.19 13.28
C GLY A 154 0.19 13.31 12.64
N ILE A 155 -0.25 13.13 11.39
CA ILE A 155 -1.15 14.03 10.67
C ILE A 155 -2.56 13.47 10.81
N PRO A 156 -3.48 14.11 11.55
CA PRO A 156 -4.79 13.51 11.84
C PRO A 156 -5.74 13.49 10.63
N ALA A 157 -5.59 14.45 9.72
CA ALA A 157 -6.38 14.53 8.49
C ALA A 157 -5.62 15.33 7.41
N PHE A 158 -5.96 15.11 6.14
CA PHE A 158 -5.43 15.83 4.99
C PHE A 158 -6.51 16.01 3.91
N PHE A 159 -6.26 16.87 2.93
CA PHE A 159 -7.16 17.09 1.79
C PHE A 159 -6.63 16.43 0.52
N THR A 160 -7.52 15.80 -0.25
CA THR A 160 -7.21 15.16 -1.54
C THR A 160 -8.31 15.44 -2.57
N PRO A 161 -8.00 15.63 -3.86
CA PRO A 161 -9.04 15.77 -4.89
C PRO A 161 -9.70 14.42 -5.22
N THR A 162 -9.04 13.31 -4.86
CA THR A 162 -9.50 11.95 -5.13
C THR A 162 -10.84 11.69 -4.45
N GLY A 163 -11.87 11.34 -5.23
CA GLY A 163 -13.19 10.97 -4.72
C GLY A 163 -14.18 12.14 -4.59
N TYR A 164 -13.77 13.38 -4.85
CA TYR A 164 -14.69 14.52 -4.89
C TYR A 164 -15.83 14.28 -5.90
N GLY A 165 -17.07 14.58 -5.50
CA GLY A 165 -18.28 14.38 -6.33
C GLY A 165 -18.64 12.92 -6.61
N THR A 166 -18.10 11.98 -5.84
CA THR A 166 -18.44 10.54 -5.91
C THR A 166 -19.08 10.07 -4.61
N LEU A 167 -19.51 8.81 -4.54
CA LEU A 167 -20.01 8.19 -3.29
C LEU A 167 -19.00 8.21 -2.14
N ILE A 168 -17.70 8.35 -2.41
CA ILE A 168 -16.68 8.57 -1.37
C ILE A 168 -16.89 9.92 -0.68
N HIS A 169 -17.20 10.96 -1.46
CA HIS A 169 -17.45 12.32 -0.96
C HIS A 169 -18.86 12.46 -0.38
N GLU A 170 -19.86 12.03 -1.12
CA GLU A 170 -21.27 12.25 -0.79
C GLU A 170 -21.76 11.34 0.35
N GLY A 171 -21.06 10.22 0.58
CA GLY A 171 -21.51 9.17 1.47
C GLY A 171 -22.57 8.28 0.84
N GLY A 172 -23.10 7.33 1.60
CA GLY A 172 -24.14 6.41 1.14
C GLY A 172 -23.62 5.14 0.46
N ALA A 173 -22.31 4.97 0.27
CA ALA A 173 -21.76 3.72 -0.24
C ALA A 173 -22.03 2.58 0.77
N PRO A 174 -22.45 1.39 0.33
CA PRO A 174 -22.74 0.28 1.24
C PRO A 174 -21.47 -0.22 1.90
N ILE A 175 -21.36 -0.08 3.22
CA ILE A 175 -20.32 -0.73 4.02
C ILE A 175 -20.78 -2.13 4.41
N LYS A 176 -22.06 -2.32 4.71
CA LYS A 176 -22.63 -3.63 5.05
C LYS A 176 -24.03 -3.75 4.46
N TYR A 177 -24.32 -4.90 3.85
CA TYR A 177 -25.66 -5.25 3.42
C TYR A 177 -26.42 -6.01 4.51
N GLY A 178 -27.73 -5.85 4.55
CA GLY A 178 -28.65 -6.71 5.28
C GLY A 178 -28.97 -7.99 4.50
N SER A 179 -29.52 -9.00 5.16
CA SER A 179 -29.86 -10.28 4.53
C SER A 179 -30.92 -10.19 3.43
N ASP A 180 -31.67 -9.08 3.38
CA ASP A 180 -32.68 -8.75 2.38
C ASP A 180 -32.12 -7.90 1.21
N GLY A 181 -30.82 -7.61 1.21
CA GLY A 181 -30.16 -6.77 0.22
C GLY A 181 -30.25 -5.26 0.51
N SER A 182 -30.85 -4.85 1.64
CA SER A 182 -30.81 -3.46 2.10
C SER A 182 -29.40 -3.06 2.57
N ILE A 183 -29.16 -1.76 2.80
CA ILE A 183 -27.88 -1.25 3.29
C ILE A 183 -27.97 -1.04 4.81
N ASP A 184 -27.39 -1.96 5.58
CA ASP A 184 -27.35 -1.90 7.05
C ASP A 184 -26.38 -0.82 7.56
N ILE A 185 -25.23 -0.68 6.91
CA ILE A 185 -24.22 0.32 7.24
C ILE A 185 -23.84 1.04 5.96
N LYS A 186 -23.98 2.36 5.94
CA LYS A 186 -23.59 3.23 4.82
C LYS A 186 -22.34 4.04 5.18
N SER A 187 -21.57 4.42 4.19
CA SER A 187 -20.45 5.35 4.37
C SER A 187 -20.97 6.74 4.73
N GLU A 188 -20.23 7.43 5.61
CA GLU A 188 -20.44 8.84 5.90
C GLU A 188 -19.89 9.70 4.76
N GLY A 189 -20.44 10.90 4.59
CA GLY A 189 -19.89 11.90 3.68
C GLY A 189 -18.56 12.46 4.19
N ARG A 190 -17.81 13.15 3.31
CA ARG A 190 -16.54 13.81 3.65
C ARG A 190 -16.70 15.32 3.60
N GLU A 191 -16.05 16.03 4.51
CA GLU A 191 -15.92 17.50 4.40
C GLU A 191 -15.22 17.83 3.08
N SER A 192 -15.70 18.86 2.36
CA SER A 192 -15.00 19.40 1.21
C SER A 192 -14.57 20.84 1.39
N ARG A 193 -13.50 21.21 0.69
CA ARG A 193 -12.97 22.57 0.67
C ARG A 193 -12.34 22.87 -0.67
N VAL A 194 -12.46 24.13 -1.10
CA VAL A 194 -11.81 24.64 -2.31
C VAL A 194 -10.42 25.18 -1.96
N PHE A 195 -9.41 24.74 -2.70
CA PHE A 195 -8.06 25.31 -2.67
C PHE A 195 -7.63 25.59 -4.09
N ASN A 196 -7.14 26.81 -4.37
CA ASN A 196 -6.66 27.20 -5.70
C ASN A 196 -7.65 26.85 -6.83
N SER A 197 -8.94 27.14 -6.63
CA SER A 197 -10.04 26.84 -7.57
C SER A 197 -10.32 25.36 -7.84
N HIS A 198 -9.71 24.44 -7.09
CA HIS A 198 -9.95 23.01 -7.18
C HIS A 198 -10.67 22.50 -5.92
N ASN A 199 -11.55 21.52 -6.09
CA ASN A 199 -12.30 20.92 -4.99
C ASN A 199 -11.51 19.74 -4.40
N TYR A 200 -11.49 19.68 -3.07
CA TYR A 200 -10.85 18.62 -2.32
C TYR A 200 -11.81 18.08 -1.26
N ILE A 201 -11.63 16.82 -0.87
CA ILE A 201 -12.28 16.21 0.29
C ILE A 201 -11.27 15.96 1.40
N MET A 202 -11.70 16.11 2.65
CA MET A 202 -10.91 15.79 3.84
C MET A 202 -10.99 14.30 4.12
N GLU A 203 -9.83 13.68 4.35
CA GLU A 203 -9.72 12.27 4.73
C GLU A 203 -8.94 12.15 6.04
N GLU A 204 -9.44 11.28 6.92
CA GLU A 204 -8.85 11.05 8.24
C GLU A 204 -7.80 9.95 8.22
N ALA A 205 -6.76 10.13 9.02
CA ALA A 205 -5.69 9.16 9.15
C ALA A 205 -6.18 7.80 9.65
N ILE A 206 -5.56 6.75 9.12
CA ILE A 206 -5.73 5.38 9.59
C ILE A 206 -4.51 5.01 10.42
N THR A 207 -4.77 4.53 11.63
CA THR A 207 -3.77 3.82 12.46
C THR A 207 -4.29 2.43 12.80
N GLY A 208 -3.38 1.48 13.02
CA GLY A 208 -3.69 0.12 13.47
C GLY A 208 -3.22 -0.16 14.90
N ASP A 209 -3.76 -1.21 15.49
CA ASP A 209 -3.19 -1.79 16.71
C ASP A 209 -1.92 -2.58 16.37
N VAL A 210 -1.97 -3.37 15.29
CA VAL A 210 -0.85 -4.18 14.84
C VAL A 210 -0.69 -4.10 13.31
N SER A 211 0.56 -3.97 12.85
CA SER A 211 0.92 -4.12 11.44
C SER A 211 1.58 -5.48 11.19
N LEU A 212 1.14 -6.19 10.16
CA LEU A 212 1.77 -7.40 9.64
C LEU A 212 2.43 -7.06 8.30
N ILE A 213 3.76 -7.14 8.25
CA ILE A 213 4.58 -6.59 7.18
C ILE A 213 5.49 -7.68 6.61
N LYS A 214 5.64 -7.71 5.29
CA LYS A 214 6.61 -8.55 4.59
C LYS A 214 7.76 -7.70 4.05
N ALA A 215 8.99 -8.01 4.47
CA ALA A 215 10.20 -7.43 3.91
C ALA A 215 11.12 -8.51 3.33
N TRP A 216 12.11 -8.11 2.53
CA TRP A 216 13.07 -9.06 1.95
C TRP A 216 14.10 -9.47 3.00
N LYS A 217 14.81 -8.48 3.56
CA LYS A 217 15.82 -8.72 4.59
C LYS A 217 15.64 -7.78 5.78
N ALA A 218 16.05 -8.27 6.95
CA ALA A 218 16.29 -7.45 8.13
C ALA A 218 17.75 -7.55 8.55
N ASP A 219 18.36 -6.46 9.03
CA ASP A 219 19.60 -6.57 9.80
C ASP A 219 19.30 -6.86 11.29
N ARG A 220 20.31 -7.24 12.08
CA ARG A 220 20.16 -7.48 13.53
C ARG A 220 19.87 -6.22 14.36
N ALA A 221 19.93 -5.03 13.77
CA ALA A 221 19.48 -3.79 14.41
C ALA A 221 17.97 -3.56 14.20
N GLY A 222 17.36 -4.26 13.23
CA GLY A 222 15.94 -4.24 12.90
C GLY A 222 15.59 -3.42 11.65
N ASN A 223 16.59 -2.93 10.91
CA ASN A 223 16.38 -2.19 9.68
C ASN A 223 15.91 -3.13 8.57
N LEU A 224 14.95 -2.70 7.75
CA LEU A 224 14.39 -3.51 6.67
C LEU A 224 14.73 -2.97 5.28
N VAL A 225 14.97 -3.89 4.36
CA VAL A 225 14.99 -3.66 2.92
C VAL A 225 13.93 -4.52 2.24
N PHE A 226 13.43 -4.06 1.09
CA PHE A 226 12.33 -4.66 0.34
C PHE A 226 12.78 -4.94 -1.08
N ASN A 227 12.31 -6.04 -1.64
CA ASN A 227 12.67 -6.45 -2.99
C ASN A 227 11.63 -5.96 -3.99
N LYS A 228 12.06 -5.23 -5.02
CA LYS A 228 11.25 -4.82 -6.18
C LYS A 228 9.88 -4.22 -5.78
N SER A 229 8.79 -4.69 -6.39
CA SER A 229 7.43 -4.18 -6.19
C SER A 229 6.72 -4.76 -4.95
N ALA A 230 7.35 -5.72 -4.26
CA ALA A 230 6.87 -6.23 -2.98
C ALA A 230 6.94 -5.19 -1.84
N ARG A 231 7.56 -4.02 -2.09
CA ARG A 231 7.64 -2.89 -1.14
C ARG A 231 6.29 -2.23 -0.87
N ASN A 232 5.50 -1.99 -1.92
CA ASN A 232 4.14 -1.44 -1.94
C ASN A 232 3.61 -0.80 -0.62
N PHE A 233 2.56 -1.36 -0.01
CA PHE A 233 1.93 -0.89 1.22
C PHE A 233 2.71 -1.24 2.50
N ASN A 234 3.68 -2.15 2.40
CA ASN A 234 4.45 -2.60 3.56
C ASN A 234 5.15 -1.43 4.28
N VAL A 235 5.76 -0.51 3.55
CA VAL A 235 6.47 0.65 4.14
C VAL A 235 5.53 1.60 4.90
N PRO A 236 4.45 2.15 4.31
CA PRO A 236 3.58 3.07 5.04
C PRO A 236 2.85 2.39 6.20
N MET A 237 2.43 1.12 6.05
CA MET A 237 1.73 0.41 7.13
C MET A 237 2.62 0.19 8.35
N ALA A 238 3.89 -0.19 8.15
CA ALA A 238 4.85 -0.40 9.24
C ALA A 238 5.01 0.81 10.17
N LYS A 239 4.68 2.02 9.69
CA LYS A 239 4.82 3.28 10.44
C LYS A 239 3.55 3.65 11.21
N ALA A 240 2.41 3.02 10.93
CA ALA A 240 1.09 3.48 11.32
C ALA A 240 0.39 2.58 12.35
N SER A 241 1.14 1.78 13.11
CA SER A 241 0.59 0.91 14.15
C SER A 241 1.29 1.03 15.49
N LYS A 242 0.62 0.60 16.57
CA LYS A 242 1.22 0.54 17.91
C LYS A 242 2.31 -0.52 18.00
N ILE A 243 2.11 -1.64 17.30
CA ILE A 243 3.06 -2.75 17.18
C ILE A 243 3.24 -3.08 15.70
N THR A 244 4.48 -3.15 15.23
CA THR A 244 4.81 -3.63 13.89
C THR A 244 5.54 -4.96 13.96
N ILE A 245 5.00 -5.96 13.27
CA ILE A 245 5.55 -7.31 13.14
C ILE A 245 5.98 -7.49 11.68
N ALA A 246 7.29 -7.61 11.47
CA ALA A 246 7.87 -7.86 10.15
C ALA A 246 8.30 -9.32 10.02
N GLU A 247 7.80 -10.00 8.99
CA GLU A 247 8.41 -11.23 8.50
C GLU A 247 9.41 -10.95 7.38
N VAL A 248 10.54 -11.66 7.41
CA VAL A 248 11.64 -11.49 6.42
C VAL A 248 12.11 -12.83 5.87
N GLU A 249 12.64 -12.80 4.66
CA GLU A 249 13.26 -13.98 4.03
C GLU A 249 14.66 -14.25 4.60
N GLU A 250 15.39 -13.18 4.93
CA GLU A 250 16.76 -13.26 5.41
C GLU A 250 17.02 -12.31 6.58
N ILE A 251 17.80 -12.77 7.56
CA ILE A 251 18.35 -11.92 8.62
C ILE A 251 19.85 -11.83 8.40
N VAL A 252 20.37 -10.62 8.28
CA VAL A 252 21.78 -10.33 8.02
C VAL A 252 22.42 -9.56 9.19
N ASP A 253 23.74 -9.46 9.21
CA ASP A 253 24.44 -8.74 10.26
C ASP A 253 24.35 -7.21 10.08
N VAL A 254 24.48 -6.47 11.17
CA VAL A 254 24.49 -5.00 11.13
C VAL A 254 25.65 -4.51 10.25
N GLY A 255 25.37 -3.53 9.39
CA GLY A 255 26.34 -3.02 8.41
C GLY A 255 26.30 -3.72 7.05
N SER A 256 25.44 -4.73 6.88
CA SER A 256 25.23 -5.38 5.57
C SER A 256 24.52 -4.48 4.55
N PHE A 257 23.83 -3.44 5.01
CA PHE A 257 23.17 -2.45 4.16
C PHE A 257 23.96 -1.13 4.22
N PRO A 258 24.20 -0.47 3.08
CA PRO A 258 24.48 0.96 3.06
C PRO A 258 23.38 1.70 3.82
N LEU A 259 23.74 2.73 4.60
CA LEU A 259 22.79 3.41 5.47
C LEU A 259 21.69 4.13 4.67
N GLU A 260 22.05 4.60 3.48
CA GLU A 260 21.22 5.30 2.51
C GLU A 260 20.20 4.36 1.83
N ASP A 261 20.47 3.05 1.82
CA ASP A 261 19.64 2.03 1.16
C ASP A 261 18.64 1.37 2.12
N ILE A 262 18.65 1.74 3.41
CA ILE A 262 17.66 1.27 4.38
C ILE A 262 16.30 1.89 4.04
N HIS A 263 15.37 1.06 3.58
CA HIS A 263 14.02 1.52 3.23
C HIS A 263 13.14 1.80 4.46
N LEU A 264 13.30 1.01 5.53
CA LEU A 264 12.57 1.20 6.77
C LEU A 264 13.52 1.09 7.98
N PRO A 265 13.78 2.20 8.68
CA PRO A 265 14.59 2.19 9.89
C PRO A 265 13.98 1.33 10.99
N SER A 266 14.85 0.70 11.80
CA SER A 266 14.46 -0.20 12.89
C SER A 266 13.51 0.40 13.92
N LEU A 267 13.48 1.73 14.04
CA LEU A 267 12.57 2.45 14.94
C LEU A 267 11.09 2.10 14.69
N TYR A 268 10.72 1.74 13.46
CA TYR A 268 9.35 1.41 13.09
C TYR A 268 9.00 -0.08 13.28
N VAL A 269 9.93 -0.89 13.79
CA VAL A 269 9.76 -2.35 13.83
C VAL A 269 9.90 -2.86 15.26
N ASP A 270 8.82 -3.40 15.82
CA ASP A 270 8.82 -3.92 17.19
C ASP A 270 9.19 -5.41 17.24
N ARG A 271 8.74 -6.19 16.25
CA ARG A 271 8.96 -7.65 16.19
C ARG A 271 9.45 -8.07 14.81
N ILE A 272 10.45 -8.95 14.78
CA ILE A 272 10.99 -9.52 13.54
C ILE A 272 10.98 -11.03 13.65
N VAL A 273 10.55 -11.69 12.58
CA VAL A 273 10.62 -13.14 12.43
C VAL A 273 11.14 -13.49 11.04
N LYS A 274 11.97 -14.52 10.93
CA LYS A 274 12.30 -15.09 9.62
C LYS A 274 11.18 -16.05 9.23
N GLY A 275 10.55 -15.85 8.08
CA GLY A 275 9.49 -16.74 7.62
C GLY A 275 10.01 -18.17 7.43
N GLU A 276 9.18 -19.16 7.77
CA GLU A 276 9.53 -20.57 7.67
C GLU A 276 9.44 -21.05 6.22
N LYS A 277 8.45 -20.56 5.47
CA LYS A 277 8.20 -20.91 4.08
C LYS A 277 7.76 -19.67 3.29
N TYR A 278 8.22 -19.57 2.05
CA TYR A 278 7.72 -18.59 1.09
C TYR A 278 7.31 -19.30 -0.18
N GLU A 279 6.00 -19.41 -0.42
CA GLU A 279 5.46 -20.07 -1.61
C GLU A 279 5.69 -19.26 -2.87
N LYS A 280 5.85 -17.94 -2.74
CA LYS A 280 6.21 -17.06 -3.86
C LYS A 280 5.19 -17.19 -5.02
N ARG A 281 3.90 -17.33 -4.65
CA ARG A 281 2.77 -17.56 -5.58
C ARG A 281 2.54 -16.35 -6.48
N ILE A 282 2.45 -16.61 -7.78
CA ILE A 282 2.10 -15.61 -8.79
C ILE A 282 0.60 -15.71 -9.06
N GLU A 283 -0.12 -14.59 -8.90
CA GLU A 283 -1.57 -14.52 -9.13
C GLU A 283 -1.90 -14.71 -10.61
N ARG A 284 -1.26 -13.94 -11.50
CA ARG A 284 -1.42 -14.05 -12.95
C ARG A 284 -0.05 -14.20 -13.62
N ARG A 285 0.33 -15.43 -13.91
CA ARG A 285 1.58 -15.71 -14.62
C ARG A 285 1.44 -15.32 -16.08
N THR A 286 2.15 -14.27 -16.47
CA THR A 286 2.13 -13.73 -17.83
C THR A 286 3.55 -13.68 -18.37
N VAL A 287 3.78 -14.39 -19.48
CA VAL A 287 5.08 -14.49 -20.14
C VAL A 287 4.95 -14.09 -21.61
N ARG A 288 6.02 -13.54 -22.19
CA ARG A 288 6.13 -13.34 -23.64
C ARG A 288 6.89 -14.50 -24.28
N LYS A 289 6.51 -14.83 -25.52
CA LYS A 289 7.26 -15.79 -26.34
C LYS A 289 8.53 -15.14 -26.86
N ARG A 290 9.60 -15.92 -26.97
CA ARG A 290 10.74 -15.55 -27.83
C ARG A 290 10.26 -15.68 -29.27
N GLU A 291 10.50 -14.66 -30.09
CA GLU A 291 10.22 -14.77 -31.52
C GLU A 291 11.11 -15.90 -32.08
N GLU A 292 10.50 -16.95 -32.62
CA GLU A 292 11.20 -17.85 -33.52
C GLU A 292 11.49 -17.05 -34.80
N GLU A 293 12.74 -17.06 -35.26
CA GLU A 293 13.14 -16.45 -36.53
C GLU A 293 12.18 -16.91 -37.66
N GLY A 294 11.30 -16.01 -38.11
CA GLY A 294 10.50 -16.22 -39.32
C GLY A 294 8.99 -16.49 -39.17
N GLY A 295 8.37 -16.33 -38.00
CA GLY A 295 6.93 -16.54 -37.83
C GLY A 295 6.08 -15.26 -37.94
N VAL A 296 5.43 -15.02 -39.09
CA VAL A 296 4.39 -13.98 -39.23
C VAL A 296 3.29 -14.21 -38.19
N ALA A 297 3.09 -13.24 -37.29
CA ALA A 297 2.07 -13.31 -36.25
C ALA A 297 0.67 -13.52 -36.88
N SER A 298 0.13 -14.73 -36.73
CA SER A 298 -1.23 -15.05 -37.17
C SER A 298 -2.24 -14.39 -36.22
N GLY A 299 -2.74 -13.22 -36.63
CA GLY A 299 -3.84 -12.52 -35.96
C GLY A 299 -5.07 -13.42 -35.84
N GLY A 300 -5.51 -13.66 -34.60
CA GLY A 300 -6.72 -14.42 -34.29
C GLY A 300 -7.96 -13.76 -34.91
N LYS A 301 -8.59 -14.46 -35.86
CA LYS A 301 -9.82 -14.05 -36.52
C LYS A 301 -11.01 -14.12 -35.56
N GLY A 302 -11.55 -12.94 -35.20
CA GLY A 302 -12.87 -12.77 -34.59
C GLY A 302 -13.24 -11.29 -34.54
N GLY A 303 -14.46 -10.92 -34.97
CA GLY A 303 -14.87 -9.50 -35.11
C GLY A 303 -14.80 -8.65 -33.83
N GLY A 304 -14.84 -9.27 -32.65
CA GLY A 304 -14.60 -8.60 -31.35
C GLY A 304 -13.13 -8.35 -31.04
N ALA A 305 -12.23 -9.22 -31.48
CA ALA A 305 -10.79 -9.03 -31.38
C ALA A 305 -10.33 -7.85 -32.25
N SER A 306 -10.93 -7.67 -33.43
CA SER A 306 -10.60 -6.54 -34.32
C SER A 306 -11.02 -5.17 -33.78
N LEU A 307 -12.12 -5.08 -33.02
CA LEU A 307 -12.51 -3.81 -32.38
C LEU A 307 -11.58 -3.46 -31.21
N ARG A 308 -11.29 -4.44 -30.34
CA ARG A 308 -10.38 -4.27 -29.21
C ARG A 308 -8.99 -3.88 -29.68
N GLU A 309 -8.46 -4.57 -30.69
CA GLU A 309 -7.15 -4.24 -31.28
C GLU A 309 -7.14 -2.82 -31.87
N ARG A 310 -8.21 -2.41 -32.57
CA ARG A 310 -8.32 -1.05 -33.12
C ARG A 310 -8.29 0.02 -32.01
N ILE A 311 -8.98 -0.21 -30.89
CA ILE A 311 -8.95 0.70 -29.74
C ILE A 311 -7.54 0.78 -29.16
N VAL A 312 -6.90 -0.37 -28.94
CA VAL A 312 -5.54 -0.44 -28.38
C VAL A 312 -4.52 0.27 -29.29
N ARG A 313 -4.55 0.00 -30.60
CA ARG A 313 -3.68 0.67 -31.58
C ARG A 313 -3.93 2.17 -31.65
N ARG A 314 -5.19 2.60 -31.58
CA ARG A 314 -5.51 4.04 -31.53
C ARG A 314 -5.01 4.67 -30.24
N ALA A 315 -5.19 4.03 -29.09
CA ALA A 315 -4.72 4.53 -27.80
C ALA A 315 -3.18 4.66 -27.78
N ALA A 316 -2.46 3.75 -28.44
CA ALA A 316 -1.00 3.82 -28.55
C ALA A 316 -0.51 5.11 -29.26
N LEU A 317 -1.34 5.72 -30.12
CA LEU A 317 -1.00 7.00 -30.76
C LEU A 317 -1.03 8.20 -29.81
N GLU A 318 -1.51 8.05 -28.57
CA GLU A 318 -1.45 9.10 -27.56
C GLU A 318 -0.06 9.21 -26.90
N PHE A 319 0.79 8.20 -27.05
CA PHE A 319 2.15 8.24 -26.53
C PHE A 319 3.02 9.23 -27.29
N LYS A 320 3.89 9.91 -26.54
CA LYS A 320 4.88 10.85 -27.05
C LYS A 320 6.25 10.50 -26.49
N ASP A 321 7.29 10.80 -27.25
CA ASP A 321 8.66 10.65 -26.77
C ASP A 321 8.90 11.50 -25.51
N GLY A 322 9.56 10.91 -24.52
CA GLY A 322 9.79 11.51 -23.21
C GLY A 322 8.58 11.51 -22.27
N MET A 323 7.46 10.89 -22.65
CA MET A 323 6.24 10.87 -21.84
C MET A 323 6.37 9.93 -20.63
N TYR A 324 5.83 10.38 -19.49
CA TYR A 324 5.50 9.52 -18.36
C TYR A 324 4.02 9.16 -18.42
N ALA A 325 3.70 7.87 -18.40
CA ALA A 325 2.33 7.39 -18.50
C ALA A 325 2.01 6.37 -17.42
N ASN A 326 0.89 6.55 -16.73
CA ASN A 326 0.29 5.49 -15.93
C ASN A 326 -0.80 4.82 -16.76
N LEU A 327 -0.73 3.49 -16.87
CA LEU A 327 -1.63 2.71 -17.71
C LEU A 327 -2.51 1.83 -16.83
N GLY A 328 -3.81 2.08 -16.88
CA GLY A 328 -4.80 1.23 -16.22
C GLY A 328 -4.82 -0.18 -16.81
N ILE A 329 -5.26 -1.14 -15.99
CA ILE A 329 -5.36 -2.56 -16.36
C ILE A 329 -6.21 -2.75 -17.63
N GLY A 330 -5.83 -3.70 -18.48
CA GLY A 330 -6.59 -4.07 -19.68
C GLY A 330 -6.09 -3.37 -20.94
N MET A 331 -7.00 -2.72 -21.67
CA MET A 331 -6.66 -2.10 -22.98
C MET A 331 -5.57 -1.01 -22.90
N PRO A 332 -5.53 -0.13 -21.89
CA PRO A 332 -4.44 0.86 -21.78
C PRO A 332 -3.07 0.19 -21.61
N MET A 333 -2.95 -0.83 -20.76
CA MET A 333 -1.73 -1.63 -20.65
C MET A 333 -1.33 -2.29 -21.98
N LEU A 334 -2.28 -2.83 -22.75
CA LEU A 334 -1.97 -3.43 -24.05
C LEU A 334 -1.47 -2.41 -25.09
N ALA A 335 -1.78 -1.12 -24.93
CA ALA A 335 -1.35 -0.08 -25.85
C ALA A 335 0.16 0.13 -25.80
N SER A 336 0.82 -0.18 -24.68
CA SER A 336 2.29 -0.05 -24.57
C SER A 336 3.05 -0.99 -25.50
N ASN A 337 2.46 -2.13 -25.89
CA ASN A 337 3.07 -3.07 -26.84
C ASN A 337 3.21 -2.50 -28.26
N TYR A 338 2.54 -1.37 -28.55
CA TYR A 338 2.57 -0.70 -29.85
C TYR A 338 3.35 0.62 -29.82
N ILE A 339 4.08 0.90 -28.73
CA ILE A 339 5.01 2.04 -28.68
C ILE A 339 6.16 1.76 -29.67
N PRO A 340 6.45 2.67 -30.61
CA PRO A 340 7.56 2.50 -31.54
C PRO A 340 8.90 2.33 -30.80
N PRO A 341 9.80 1.43 -31.23
CA PRO A 341 11.08 1.19 -30.54
C PRO A 341 11.95 2.43 -30.33
N GLU A 342 11.83 3.42 -31.22
CA GLU A 342 12.53 4.71 -31.17
C GLU A 342 11.93 5.71 -30.18
N MET A 343 10.72 5.46 -29.67
CA MET A 343 10.03 6.34 -28.74
C MET A 343 10.29 5.89 -27.30
N ASN A 344 10.82 6.79 -26.48
CA ASN A 344 11.07 6.52 -25.08
C ASN A 344 9.87 6.97 -24.22
N VAL A 345 9.11 6.00 -23.73
CA VAL A 345 7.99 6.24 -22.80
C VAL A 345 8.28 5.55 -21.48
N ILE A 346 8.24 6.29 -20.38
CA ILE A 346 8.43 5.72 -19.05
C ILE A 346 7.07 5.38 -18.44
N LEU A 347 6.84 4.09 -18.28
CA LEU A 347 5.57 3.57 -17.78
C LEU A 347 5.60 3.46 -16.24
N HIS A 348 4.65 4.13 -15.59
CA HIS A 348 4.43 4.11 -14.15
C HIS A 348 3.38 3.05 -13.77
N SER A 349 3.65 2.26 -12.73
CA SER A 349 2.70 1.34 -12.10
C SER A 349 2.41 1.75 -10.66
N GLU A 350 1.12 1.81 -10.32
CA GLU A 350 0.63 2.30 -9.02
C GLU A 350 1.02 1.44 -7.80
N ASN A 351 1.54 0.23 -8.04
CA ASN A 351 2.10 -0.62 -6.99
C ASN A 351 3.57 -0.30 -6.64
N GLY A 352 4.14 0.75 -7.23
CA GLY A 352 5.45 1.29 -6.84
C GLY A 352 6.57 1.03 -7.84
N ILE A 353 6.28 1.11 -9.14
CA ILE A 353 7.26 0.90 -10.21
C ILE A 353 7.24 2.11 -11.15
N LEU A 354 8.42 2.60 -11.51
CA LEU A 354 8.61 3.49 -12.64
C LEU A 354 9.52 2.80 -13.65
N GLY A 355 9.16 2.84 -14.93
CA GLY A 355 9.89 2.13 -15.99
C GLY A 355 9.44 0.67 -16.15
N LEU A 356 8.13 0.41 -16.15
CA LEU A 356 7.62 -0.92 -16.52
C LEU A 356 8.13 -1.33 -17.90
N GLY A 357 8.72 -2.52 -17.95
CA GLY A 357 9.10 -3.20 -19.17
C GLY A 357 8.02 -4.15 -19.69
N PRO A 358 8.33 -4.93 -20.74
CA PRO A 358 7.46 -5.97 -21.25
C PRO A 358 7.29 -7.13 -20.25
N PHE A 359 6.39 -8.07 -20.57
CA PHE A 359 6.31 -9.33 -19.83
C PHE A 359 7.65 -10.10 -19.87
N PRO A 360 8.00 -10.87 -18.82
CA PRO A 360 9.22 -11.67 -18.78
C PRO A 360 9.18 -12.82 -19.79
N TYR A 361 10.34 -13.36 -20.15
CA TYR A 361 10.38 -14.66 -20.83
C TYR A 361 10.07 -15.80 -19.84
N GLU A 362 9.75 -16.97 -20.38
CA GLU A 362 9.61 -18.20 -19.60
C GLU A 362 10.88 -18.46 -18.76
N GLY A 363 10.72 -18.60 -17.44
CA GLY A 363 11.80 -18.79 -16.48
C GLY A 363 12.39 -17.50 -15.91
N GLU A 364 11.98 -16.33 -16.41
CA GLU A 364 12.36 -15.01 -15.89
C GLU A 364 11.26 -14.37 -15.03
N GLU A 365 10.12 -15.04 -14.85
CA GLU A 365 9.06 -14.54 -13.99
C GLU A 365 9.56 -14.38 -12.54
N ASP A 366 9.20 -13.24 -11.93
CA ASP A 366 9.50 -12.96 -10.53
C ASP A 366 8.21 -12.54 -9.80
N PRO A 367 7.79 -13.25 -8.75
CA PRO A 367 6.61 -12.91 -7.96
C PRO A 367 6.71 -11.57 -7.21
N ASP A 368 7.93 -11.07 -6.97
CA ASP A 368 8.14 -9.75 -6.38
C ASP A 368 8.07 -8.63 -7.44
N LEU A 369 7.85 -8.97 -8.72
CA LEU A 369 7.77 -8.03 -9.83
C LEU A 369 6.52 -8.21 -10.69
N ILE A 370 5.47 -7.47 -10.31
CA ILE A 370 4.18 -7.46 -11.00
C ILE A 370 3.73 -6.05 -11.38
N ASN A 371 2.84 -5.92 -12.35
CA ASN A 371 2.14 -4.66 -12.64
C ASN A 371 0.88 -4.48 -11.77
N ALA A 372 0.18 -3.35 -11.95
CA ALA A 372 -1.11 -3.08 -11.32
C ALA A 372 -2.17 -4.18 -11.55
N GLY A 373 -2.10 -4.85 -12.70
CA GLY A 373 -2.97 -5.97 -13.11
C GLY A 373 -2.63 -7.33 -12.51
N LYS A 374 -1.64 -7.39 -11.61
CA LYS A 374 -1.16 -8.62 -10.95
C LYS A 374 -0.45 -9.60 -11.89
N GLU A 375 -0.03 -9.10 -13.05
CA GLU A 375 0.72 -9.85 -14.06
C GLU A 375 2.21 -9.69 -13.84
N THR A 376 2.99 -10.75 -14.04
CA THR A 376 4.46 -10.72 -14.00
C THR A 376 5.02 -9.82 -15.10
N VAL A 377 5.98 -8.96 -14.75
CA VAL A 377 6.57 -7.97 -15.66
C VAL A 377 8.09 -7.89 -15.51
N THR A 378 8.73 -7.18 -16.43
CA THR A 378 10.14 -6.75 -16.30
C THR A 378 10.19 -5.25 -16.03
N VAL A 379 11.39 -4.72 -15.78
CA VAL A 379 11.65 -3.28 -15.60
C VAL A 379 12.81 -2.88 -16.50
N VAL A 380 12.70 -1.71 -17.14
CA VAL A 380 13.75 -1.17 -18.00
C VAL A 380 14.95 -0.68 -17.16
N PRO A 381 16.17 -0.57 -17.71
CA PRO A 381 17.36 -0.20 -16.93
C PRO A 381 17.28 1.16 -16.22
N SER A 382 16.47 2.10 -16.73
CA SER A 382 16.23 3.41 -16.11
C SER A 382 15.13 3.40 -15.04
N GLY A 383 14.57 2.23 -14.72
CA GLY A 383 13.46 2.09 -13.79
C GLY A 383 13.83 2.24 -12.32
N SER A 384 12.80 2.36 -11.48
CA SER A 384 12.96 2.49 -10.03
C SER A 384 11.77 1.88 -9.28
N TYR A 385 11.99 1.56 -8.00
CA TYR A 385 10.98 1.04 -7.09
C TYR A 385 10.76 1.97 -5.90
N PHE A 386 9.51 2.11 -5.49
CA PHE A 386 9.08 2.96 -4.37
C PHE A 386 7.87 2.37 -3.65
N SER A 387 7.51 2.94 -2.51
CA SER A 387 6.33 2.52 -1.76
C SER A 387 5.05 3.09 -2.39
N SER A 388 3.90 2.53 -2.00
CA SER A 388 2.61 2.95 -2.56
C SER A 388 2.24 4.39 -2.20
N ASP A 389 2.64 4.91 -1.03
CA ASP A 389 2.43 6.31 -0.65
C ASP A 389 3.17 7.26 -1.60
N GLU A 390 4.43 6.95 -1.92
CA GLU A 390 5.22 7.72 -2.88
C GLU A 390 4.63 7.62 -4.31
N SER A 391 4.20 6.42 -4.72
CA SER A 391 3.54 6.22 -6.02
C SER A 391 2.31 7.12 -6.19
N PHE A 392 1.44 7.16 -5.19
CA PHE A 392 0.25 8.01 -5.26
C PHE A 392 0.53 9.48 -4.96
N ALA A 393 1.64 9.83 -4.30
CA ALA A 393 2.13 11.20 -4.27
C ALA A 393 2.50 11.68 -5.68
N MET A 394 3.21 10.86 -6.47
CA MET A 394 3.50 11.16 -7.88
C MET A 394 2.22 11.32 -8.71
N ILE A 395 1.28 10.37 -8.61
CA ILE A 395 0.02 10.41 -9.37
C ILE A 395 -0.83 11.63 -8.99
N ARG A 396 -1.00 11.92 -7.70
CA ARG A 396 -1.83 13.06 -7.26
C ARG A 396 -1.15 14.39 -7.54
N GLY A 397 0.17 14.45 -7.46
CA GLY A 397 0.95 15.66 -7.71
C GLY A 397 0.84 16.17 -9.14
N SER A 398 0.60 15.28 -10.12
CA SER A 398 0.44 15.67 -11.53
C SER A 398 -0.91 16.30 -11.86
N VAL A 399 -1.91 16.24 -10.97
CA VAL A 399 -3.27 16.78 -11.22
C VAL A 399 -3.31 18.32 -11.13
N ASN A 400 -2.30 18.95 -10.53
CA ASN A 400 -2.21 20.39 -10.32
C ASN A 400 -1.19 21.10 -11.25
N GLN A 401 -0.65 20.39 -12.26
CA GLN A 401 0.12 20.97 -13.36
C GLN A 401 -0.78 21.08 -14.59
#